data_AF-A0A7J5X8I0-F1
#
_entry.id   AF-A0A7J5X8I0-F1
#
_cell.length_a   1.000
_cell.length_b   1.000
_cell.length_c   1.000
_cell.angle_alpha   90.00
_cell.angle_beta   90.00
_cell.angle_gamma   90.00
#
_symmetry.space_group_name_H-M   'P 1'
#
loop_
_entity.id
_entity.type
_entity.pdbx_description
1 polymer ?
#
loop_
_entity_poly.entity_id
_entity_poly.type
_entity_poly.pdbx_seq_one_letter_code
_entity_poly.pdbx_strand_id
1 'polypeptide(L)'
;MEETKDKLSEKMEETKERFSEKMEETKERFSEKMEETKDKFSEKLQETKDRCFSHGNPPLFVCSAMTHLMRISRVLRTPQGNALLVGVVQHSSNLLEDLKTLYRIAGSDSCDEAAAPPPTSDLKNLYDFFLSRVRSNLHVVLCFSPDLVAEKCAEYFERFRRQTFVTPKSYLSFISSYKVIYAHKMADVGTLAERMKTGLCKLMEAEQAVSLLSEELQLKEQELAVASQRAEGPAGGHGQSSGCGKGPTRHTTLEKHHNVKQQVQKVKDKAQLIVDEIEADKASAETKLEAAKPALQAAEDALQTIKPADIATVRKLQKPPHLIMRIMDVVLLLFQRKIDTVSADPERPCPKPSWAEAMKLMQNSSFLSMLLNFSKDSITEEVVELLAPYLDMDDYNLESAKRICGNVAGLCSWTQAMADFFSINKEVLPLKANLALQEARLVVAQTELTNAQDQLDAKQRSWTP
;
A
#
# COMPACT_ATOMS: atom_id res chain seq x y z
N MET A 1 61.63 22.62 19.85
CA MET A 1 60.53 21.95 20.59
C MET A 1 59.28 21.82 19.72
N GLU A 2 58.94 22.84 18.92
CA GLU A 2 57.85 22.75 17.93
C GLU A 2 58.13 21.74 16.81
N GLU A 3 59.28 21.83 16.12
CA GLU A 3 59.66 20.85 15.07
C GLU A 3 59.70 19.39 15.54
N THR A 4 60.02 19.17 16.82
CA THR A 4 60.06 17.82 17.42
C THR A 4 58.67 17.30 17.74
N LYS A 5 57.68 18.18 18.01
CA LYS A 5 56.27 17.81 18.18
C LYS A 5 55.64 17.50 16.82
N ASP A 6 55.91 18.31 15.82
CA ASP A 6 55.34 18.14 14.48
C ASP A 6 55.78 16.80 13.88
N LYS A 7 57.08 16.47 13.94
CA LYS A 7 57.62 15.16 13.53
C LYS A 7 57.06 13.97 14.29
N LEU A 8 56.66 14.17 15.55
CA LEU A 8 56.04 13.11 16.37
C LEU A 8 54.57 12.91 15.98
N SER A 9 53.85 14.00 15.66
CA SER A 9 52.48 13.94 15.16
C SER A 9 52.40 13.29 13.78
N GLU A 10 53.34 13.63 12.89
CA GLU A 10 53.44 13.08 11.54
C GLU A 10 53.69 11.57 11.57
N LYS A 11 54.65 11.10 12.39
CA LYS A 11 54.88 9.66 12.59
C LYS A 11 53.71 8.92 13.21
N MET A 12 52.92 9.58 14.05
CA MET A 12 51.74 8.99 14.69
C MET A 12 50.58 8.86 13.69
N GLU A 13 50.42 9.82 12.78
CA GLU A 13 49.44 9.73 11.69
C GLU A 13 49.88 8.69 10.64
N GLU A 14 51.17 8.64 10.27
CA GLU A 14 51.71 7.59 9.39
C GLU A 14 51.51 6.19 9.97
N THR A 15 51.70 6.01 11.29
CA THR A 15 51.46 4.70 11.92
C THR A 15 49.98 4.33 11.99
N LYS A 16 49.09 5.32 12.12
CA LYS A 16 47.64 5.13 12.10
C LYS A 16 47.14 4.79 10.69
N GLU A 17 47.62 5.47 9.66
CA GLU A 17 47.33 5.16 8.26
C GLU A 17 47.80 3.74 7.91
N ARG A 18 49.03 3.37 8.29
CA ARG A 18 49.57 2.03 8.04
C ARG A 18 48.81 0.92 8.78
N PHE A 19 48.26 1.22 9.96
CA PHE A 19 47.39 0.28 10.67
C PHE A 19 46.03 0.14 9.99
N SER A 20 45.45 1.24 9.51
CA SER A 20 44.19 1.25 8.76
C SER A 20 44.32 0.47 7.46
N GLU A 21 45.40 0.67 6.71
CA GLU A 21 45.68 -0.02 5.46
C GLU A 21 45.81 -1.54 5.66
N LYS A 22 46.54 -1.98 6.69
CA LYS A 22 46.62 -3.41 7.04
C LYS A 22 45.28 -3.99 7.48
N MET A 23 44.45 -3.21 8.16
CA MET A 23 43.12 -3.65 8.58
C MET A 23 42.21 -3.87 7.38
N GLU A 24 42.26 -2.97 6.39
CA GLU A 24 41.49 -3.08 5.16
C GLU A 24 42.00 -4.23 4.26
N GLU A 25 43.32 -4.40 4.12
CA GLU A 25 43.89 -5.56 3.39
C GLU A 25 43.46 -6.90 4.03
N THR A 26 43.42 -6.96 5.37
CA THR A 26 42.97 -8.16 6.09
C THR A 26 41.47 -8.42 5.88
N LYS A 27 40.67 -7.35 5.82
CA LYS A 27 39.23 -7.42 5.58
C LYS A 27 38.93 -7.85 4.14
N GLU A 28 39.66 -7.34 3.15
CA GLU A 28 39.56 -7.77 1.75
C GLU A 28 39.91 -9.25 1.59
N ARG A 29 41.06 -9.70 2.13
CA ARG A 29 41.44 -11.13 2.10
C ARG A 29 40.41 -12.04 2.78
N PHE A 30 39.79 -11.57 3.87
CA PHE A 30 38.74 -12.32 4.55
C PHE A 30 37.45 -12.37 3.72
N SER A 31 37.12 -11.28 3.03
CA SER A 31 35.98 -11.20 2.11
C SER A 31 36.17 -12.14 0.91
N GLU A 32 37.34 -12.15 0.29
CA GLU A 32 37.66 -13.04 -0.84
C GLU A 32 37.54 -14.52 -0.44
N LYS A 33 38.12 -14.93 0.70
CA LYS A 33 37.98 -16.30 1.21
C LYS A 33 36.54 -16.67 1.54
N MET A 34 35.74 -15.70 1.99
CA MET A 34 34.33 -15.93 2.28
C MET A 34 33.53 -16.16 0.99
N GLU A 35 33.84 -15.43 -0.07
CA GLU A 35 33.23 -15.62 -1.40
C GLU A 35 33.66 -16.96 -2.02
N GLU A 36 34.93 -17.34 -1.94
CA GLU A 36 35.39 -18.66 -2.39
C GLU A 36 34.69 -19.81 -1.63
N THR A 37 34.45 -19.63 -0.33
CA THR A 37 33.70 -20.59 0.50
C THR A 37 32.22 -20.64 0.11
N LYS A 38 31.62 -19.48 -0.23
CA LYS A 38 30.24 -19.37 -0.71
C LYS A 38 30.05 -20.09 -2.04
N ASP A 39 31.02 -19.97 -2.96
CA ASP A 39 30.96 -20.62 -4.26
C ASP A 39 31.02 -22.15 -4.11
N LYS A 40 32.00 -22.67 -3.35
CA LYS A 40 32.10 -24.11 -3.03
C LYS A 40 30.86 -24.65 -2.33
N PHE A 41 30.26 -23.86 -1.44
CA PHE A 41 29.05 -24.25 -0.75
C PHE A 41 27.83 -24.24 -1.68
N SER A 42 27.73 -23.26 -2.57
CA SER A 42 26.65 -23.16 -3.57
C SER A 42 26.69 -24.31 -4.57
N GLU A 43 27.89 -24.72 -4.99
CA GLU A 43 28.11 -25.90 -5.84
C GLU A 43 27.65 -27.19 -5.14
N LYS A 44 28.13 -27.44 -3.91
CA LYS A 44 27.73 -28.63 -3.13
C LYS A 44 26.24 -28.63 -2.75
N LEU A 45 25.64 -27.46 -2.61
CA LEU A 45 24.20 -27.33 -2.41
C LEU A 45 23.41 -27.66 -3.68
N GLN A 46 23.89 -27.23 -4.86
CA GLN A 46 23.29 -27.57 -6.13
C GLN A 46 23.33 -29.09 -6.36
N GLU A 47 24.46 -29.74 -6.05
CA GLU A 47 24.60 -31.20 -6.10
C GLU A 47 23.71 -31.98 -5.10
N THR A 48 23.32 -31.35 -3.99
CA THR A 48 22.41 -31.95 -2.98
C THR A 48 20.95 -31.63 -3.27
N LYS A 49 20.67 -30.52 -3.96
CA LYS A 49 19.34 -30.17 -4.46
C LYS A 49 18.81 -31.19 -5.45
N ASP A 50 19.66 -31.65 -6.36
CA ASP A 50 19.31 -32.68 -7.33
C ASP A 50 19.10 -34.06 -6.68
N ARG A 51 19.59 -34.27 -5.44
CA ARG A 51 19.45 -35.51 -4.68
C ARG A 51 18.32 -35.53 -3.63
N CYS A 52 17.88 -34.38 -3.11
CA CYS A 52 17.03 -34.36 -1.91
C CYS A 52 15.87 -33.35 -1.90
N PHE A 53 15.85 -32.29 -2.73
CA PHE A 53 14.83 -31.24 -2.62
C PHE A 53 13.76 -31.36 -3.71
N SER A 54 12.62 -31.97 -3.39
CA SER A 54 11.48 -32.10 -4.32
C SER A 54 10.65 -30.82 -4.47
N HIS A 55 10.64 -29.90 -3.50
CA HIS A 55 9.92 -28.63 -3.60
C HIS A 55 10.54 -27.53 -2.72
N GLY A 56 11.35 -26.64 -3.29
CA GLY A 56 11.81 -25.46 -2.55
C GLY A 56 12.79 -24.56 -3.30
N ASN A 57 12.64 -23.25 -3.13
CA ASN A 57 13.63 -22.25 -3.54
C ASN A 57 14.96 -22.48 -2.79
N PRO A 58 16.12 -22.28 -3.42
CA PRO A 58 17.40 -22.43 -2.73
C PRO A 58 17.50 -21.43 -1.55
N PRO A 59 18.08 -21.84 -0.42
CA PRO A 59 18.33 -20.93 0.71
C PRO A 59 19.22 -19.76 0.28
N LEU A 60 18.90 -18.56 0.75
CA LEU A 60 19.68 -17.35 0.50
C LEU A 60 20.87 -17.31 1.47
N PHE A 61 22.09 -17.34 0.94
CA PHE A 61 23.32 -17.22 1.74
C PHE A 61 23.71 -15.76 1.91
N VAL A 62 23.56 -15.28 3.15
CA VAL A 62 24.08 -14.00 3.62
C VAL A 62 25.28 -14.28 4.54
N CYS A 63 26.23 -13.35 4.71
CA CYS A 63 27.45 -13.57 5.52
C CYS A 63 27.16 -14.07 6.95
N SER A 64 26.03 -13.67 7.53
CA SER A 64 25.53 -14.16 8.82
C SER A 64 25.17 -15.65 8.80
N ALA A 65 24.49 -16.12 7.76
CA ALA A 65 24.12 -17.53 7.59
C ALA A 65 25.37 -18.42 7.45
N MET A 66 26.38 -17.95 6.69
CA MET A 66 27.67 -18.64 6.55
C MET A 66 28.39 -18.76 7.90
N THR A 67 28.39 -17.68 8.68
CA THR A 67 29.02 -17.65 10.01
C THR A 67 28.34 -18.62 10.98
N HIS A 68 27.01 -18.69 10.98
CA HIS A 68 26.28 -19.66 11.80
C HIS A 68 26.55 -21.09 11.36
N LEU A 69 26.56 -21.37 10.06
CA LEU A 69 26.87 -22.69 9.54
C LEU A 69 28.30 -23.14 9.91
N MET A 70 29.28 -22.25 9.80
CA MET A 70 30.66 -22.52 10.24
C MET A 70 30.75 -22.78 11.75
N ARG A 71 30.02 -22.03 12.57
CA ARG A 71 29.96 -22.24 14.04
C ARG A 71 29.31 -23.58 14.39
N ILE A 72 28.20 -23.92 13.75
CA ILE A 72 27.52 -25.21 13.94
C ILE A 72 28.43 -26.36 13.50
N SER A 73 29.02 -26.26 12.31
CA SER A 73 29.97 -27.27 11.82
C SER A 73 31.16 -27.44 12.75
N ARG A 74 31.63 -26.38 13.43
CA ARG A 74 32.73 -26.48 14.40
C ARG A 74 32.32 -27.22 15.67
N VAL A 75 31.13 -26.95 16.21
CA VAL A 75 30.59 -27.63 17.40
C VAL A 75 30.30 -29.11 17.13
N LEU A 76 29.81 -29.42 15.92
CA LEU A 76 29.54 -30.80 15.52
C LEU A 76 30.81 -31.61 15.22
N ARG A 77 31.94 -30.97 14.90
CA ARG A 77 33.24 -31.66 14.72
C ARG A 77 33.97 -31.94 16.03
N THR A 78 33.50 -31.40 17.16
CA THR A 78 34.08 -31.69 18.48
C THR A 78 33.34 -32.88 19.12
N PRO A 79 34.04 -33.95 19.53
CA PRO A 79 33.40 -35.10 20.18
C PRO A 79 32.65 -34.64 21.43
N GLN A 80 31.42 -35.16 21.63
CA GLN A 80 30.50 -34.73 22.70
C GLN A 80 30.02 -33.26 22.62
N GLY A 81 30.26 -32.57 21.50
CA GLY A 81 29.82 -31.19 21.30
C GLY A 81 28.32 -31.08 21.09
N ASN A 82 27.61 -30.47 22.05
CA ASN A 82 26.19 -30.15 21.92
C ASN A 82 26.01 -28.67 21.58
N ALA A 83 25.03 -28.34 20.74
CA ALA A 83 24.75 -26.98 20.34
C ALA A 83 23.35 -26.54 20.80
N LEU A 84 23.29 -25.42 21.50
CA LEU A 84 22.03 -24.72 21.77
C LEU A 84 21.97 -23.50 20.86
N LEU A 85 21.16 -23.57 19.82
CA LEU A 85 20.94 -22.49 18.86
C LEU A 85 19.80 -21.63 19.37
N VAL A 86 20.10 -20.40 19.74
CA VAL A 86 19.10 -19.43 20.20
C VAL A 86 19.00 -18.33 19.15
N GLY A 87 17.85 -18.23 18.48
CA GLY A 87 17.57 -17.25 17.43
C GLY A 87 16.16 -17.40 16.86
N VAL A 88 15.61 -16.34 16.27
CA VAL A 88 14.26 -16.33 15.70
C VAL A 88 14.14 -17.39 14.59
N VAL A 89 13.51 -18.53 14.91
CA VAL A 89 13.15 -19.57 13.94
C VAL A 89 11.66 -19.42 13.67
N GLN A 90 11.28 -18.69 12.63
CA GLN A 90 9.89 -18.73 12.17
C GLN A 90 9.70 -19.86 11.18
N HIS A 91 8.98 -20.88 11.64
CA HIS A 91 8.31 -21.93 10.87
C HIS A 91 8.81 -22.14 9.43
N SER A 92 10.02 -22.69 9.32
CA SER A 92 10.32 -23.62 8.25
C SER A 92 10.67 -24.93 8.92
N SER A 93 9.68 -25.82 9.00
CA SER A 93 9.89 -27.26 9.17
C SER A 93 11.00 -27.80 8.25
N ASN A 94 11.29 -27.09 7.16
CA ASN A 94 12.24 -27.48 6.15
C ASN A 94 13.68 -27.12 6.51
N LEU A 95 14.01 -25.96 7.09
CA LEU A 95 15.43 -25.64 7.38
C LEU A 95 16.09 -26.66 8.33
N LEU A 96 15.33 -27.18 9.31
CA LEU A 96 15.83 -28.20 10.23
C LEU A 96 16.00 -29.55 9.52
N GLU A 97 15.08 -29.94 8.63
CA GLU A 97 15.21 -31.14 7.80
C GLU A 97 16.30 -30.99 6.72
N ASP A 98 16.48 -29.80 6.16
CA ASP A 98 17.50 -29.43 5.18
C ASP A 98 18.88 -29.43 5.83
N LEU A 99 19.01 -28.88 7.05
CA LEU A 99 20.23 -28.98 7.87
C LEU A 99 20.50 -30.43 8.26
N LYS A 100 19.51 -31.17 8.77
CA LYS A 100 19.66 -32.61 9.08
C LYS A 100 20.10 -33.42 7.86
N THR A 101 19.60 -33.09 6.67
CA THR A 101 19.91 -33.78 5.41
C THR A 101 21.30 -33.41 4.91
N LEU A 102 21.65 -32.12 4.88
CA LEU A 102 23.00 -31.63 4.58
C LEU A 102 24.05 -32.24 5.53
N TYR A 103 23.73 -32.38 6.81
CA TYR A 103 24.62 -32.97 7.80
C TYR A 103 24.66 -34.51 7.78
N ARG A 104 23.58 -35.21 7.42
CA ARG A 104 23.67 -36.66 7.12
C ARG A 104 24.66 -36.91 5.99
N ILE A 105 24.60 -36.09 4.95
CA ILE A 105 25.49 -36.19 3.80
C ILE A 105 26.94 -35.84 4.20
N ALA A 106 27.15 -34.77 4.98
CA ALA A 106 28.48 -34.41 5.47
C ALA A 106 29.06 -35.36 6.53
N GLY A 107 28.21 -36.05 7.30
CA GLY A 107 28.58 -37.07 8.28
C GLY A 107 28.78 -38.47 7.68
N SER A 108 28.28 -38.72 6.47
CA SER A 108 28.51 -39.97 5.74
C SER A 108 30.00 -40.15 5.41
N ASP A 109 30.73 -39.05 5.20
CA ASP A 109 32.19 -39.06 4.98
C ASP A 109 33.01 -39.27 6.28
N SER A 110 32.36 -39.33 7.46
CA SER A 110 33.02 -39.52 8.76
C SER A 110 32.90 -40.92 9.34
N CYS A 111 32.29 -41.86 8.61
CA CYS A 111 32.22 -43.27 8.99
C CYS A 111 33.47 -44.09 8.63
N ASP A 112 34.58 -43.44 8.23
CA ASP A 112 35.81 -44.09 7.77
C ASP A 112 36.89 -44.30 8.85
N GLU A 113 36.51 -44.49 10.12
CA GLU A 113 37.43 -45.10 11.10
C GLU A 113 37.00 -46.52 11.46
N ALA A 114 37.74 -47.46 10.89
CA ALA A 114 37.67 -48.90 11.12
C ALA A 114 37.44 -49.24 12.59
N ALA A 115 36.38 -50.02 12.85
CA ALA A 115 35.98 -50.44 14.17
C ALA A 115 37.07 -51.30 14.85
N ALA A 116 37.83 -50.71 15.78
CA ALA A 116 38.62 -51.49 16.71
C ALA A 116 37.69 -52.27 17.67
N PRO A 117 37.91 -53.58 17.88
CA PRO A 117 37.08 -54.38 18.78
C PRO A 117 37.22 -53.88 20.24
N PRO A 118 36.16 -53.99 21.06
CA PRO A 118 36.14 -53.45 22.42
C PRO A 118 37.22 -54.10 23.31
N PRO A 119 37.87 -53.35 24.21
CA PRO A 119 38.82 -53.93 25.14
C PRO A 119 38.06 -54.68 26.24
N THR A 120 38.24 -56.01 26.29
CA THR A 120 37.88 -56.94 27.39
C THR A 120 36.40 -57.29 27.65
N SER A 121 36.19 -58.49 28.21
CA SER A 121 34.95 -59.27 28.36
C SER A 121 34.06 -58.90 29.56
N ASP A 122 34.35 -57.80 30.26
CA ASP A 122 33.56 -57.37 31.41
C ASP A 122 32.34 -56.54 30.96
N LEU A 123 31.15 -56.95 31.39
CA LEU A 123 29.89 -56.30 31.02
C LEU A 123 29.89 -54.80 31.33
N LYS A 124 30.52 -54.39 32.44
CA LYS A 124 30.64 -52.98 32.85
C LYS A 124 31.52 -52.17 31.90
N ASN A 125 32.64 -52.73 31.46
CA ASN A 125 33.55 -52.08 30.51
C ASN A 125 32.93 -51.97 29.11
N LEU A 126 32.09 -52.94 28.73
CA LEU A 126 31.33 -52.89 27.49
C LEU A 126 30.23 -51.81 27.52
N TYR A 127 29.53 -51.66 28.65
CA TYR A 127 28.55 -50.58 28.83
C TYR A 127 29.23 -49.21 28.81
N ASP A 128 30.37 -49.05 29.47
CA ASP A 128 31.13 -47.79 29.47
C ASP A 128 31.71 -47.46 28.08
N PHE A 129 32.20 -48.47 27.34
CA PHE A 129 32.64 -48.32 25.95
C PHE A 129 31.49 -47.91 25.02
N PHE A 130 30.33 -48.58 25.14
CA PHE A 130 29.13 -48.24 24.37
C PHE A 130 28.66 -46.81 24.69
N LEU A 131 28.56 -46.43 25.96
CA LEU A 131 28.16 -45.09 26.37
C LEU A 131 29.16 -44.02 25.91
N SER A 132 30.46 -44.31 25.95
CA SER A 132 31.50 -43.41 25.46
C SER A 132 31.40 -43.17 23.95
N ARG A 133 31.11 -44.23 23.17
CA ARG A 133 30.92 -44.13 21.72
C ARG A 133 29.61 -43.43 21.35
N VAL A 134 28.53 -43.72 22.07
CA VAL A 134 27.25 -43.00 21.91
C VAL A 134 27.43 -41.52 22.23
N ARG A 135 28.08 -41.16 23.34
CA ARG A 135 28.32 -39.74 23.70
C ARG A 135 29.22 -39.02 22.69
N SER A 136 30.22 -39.70 22.14
CA SER A 136 31.15 -39.10 21.19
C SER A 136 30.50 -38.81 19.83
N ASN A 137 29.52 -39.64 19.43
CA ASN A 137 28.87 -39.57 18.12
C ASN A 137 27.46 -38.95 18.16
N LEU A 138 26.90 -38.72 19.35
CA LEU A 138 25.58 -38.10 19.53
C LEU A 138 25.75 -36.60 19.80
N HIS A 139 25.37 -35.79 18.83
CA HIS A 139 25.27 -34.35 18.97
C HIS A 139 23.81 -33.94 19.14
N VAL A 140 23.49 -33.27 20.24
CA VAL A 140 22.16 -32.71 20.49
C VAL A 140 22.16 -31.25 20.06
N VAL A 141 21.28 -30.89 19.11
CA VAL A 141 21.06 -29.51 18.66
C VAL A 141 19.65 -29.07 19.05
N LEU A 142 19.55 -28.13 19.99
CA LEU A 142 18.29 -27.56 20.45
C LEU A 142 18.14 -26.15 19.88
N CYS A 143 17.00 -25.83 19.28
CA CYS A 143 16.74 -24.52 18.69
C CYS A 143 15.64 -23.77 19.46
N PHE A 144 15.93 -22.59 19.99
CA PHE A 144 14.98 -21.72 20.71
C PHE A 144 14.84 -20.37 20.01
N SER A 145 13.62 -19.87 19.87
CA SER A 145 13.35 -18.57 19.25
C SER A 145 12.95 -17.51 20.28
N PRO A 146 13.84 -16.58 20.65
CA PRO A 146 13.43 -15.35 21.31
C PRO A 146 12.93 -14.33 20.27
N ASP A 147 11.83 -13.64 20.60
CA ASP A 147 11.23 -12.61 19.75
C ASP A 147 12.17 -11.40 19.61
N LEU A 148 12.66 -11.18 18.40
CA LEU A 148 13.47 -10.02 18.05
C LEU A 148 13.19 -9.60 16.61
N VAL A 149 11.92 -9.31 16.33
CA VAL A 149 11.55 -8.47 15.20
C VAL A 149 10.42 -7.55 15.61
N ALA A 150 10.69 -6.27 15.34
CA ALA A 150 9.78 -5.14 15.27
C ALA A 150 9.48 -4.43 16.61
N GLU A 151 10.26 -3.38 16.85
CA GLU A 151 9.84 -2.20 17.61
C GLU A 151 8.43 -1.76 17.20
N LYS A 152 8.05 -1.92 15.93
CA LYS A 152 6.69 -1.66 15.44
C LYS A 152 5.66 -2.71 15.85
N CYS A 153 6.02 -3.99 15.98
CA CYS A 153 5.12 -5.00 16.53
C CYS A 153 4.99 -4.84 18.05
N ALA A 154 6.05 -4.39 18.74
CA ALA A 154 6.00 -4.01 20.14
C ALA A 154 5.12 -2.77 20.36
N GLU A 155 5.29 -1.72 19.55
CA GLU A 155 4.45 -0.52 19.57
C GLU A 155 2.99 -0.86 19.24
N TYR A 156 2.76 -1.75 18.26
CA TYR A 156 1.41 -2.23 17.93
C TYR A 156 0.81 -3.03 19.08
N PHE A 157 1.60 -3.88 19.75
CA PHE A 157 1.16 -4.60 20.95
C PHE A 157 0.91 -3.66 22.13
N GLU A 158 1.69 -2.60 22.31
CA GLU A 158 1.49 -1.60 23.35
C GLU A 158 0.21 -0.80 23.14
N ARG A 159 -0.07 -0.41 21.89
CA ARG A 159 -1.24 0.38 21.51
C ARG A 159 -2.53 -0.45 21.45
N PHE A 160 -2.46 -1.64 20.87
CA PHE A 160 -3.65 -2.44 20.52
C PHE A 160 -3.77 -3.77 21.26
N ARG A 161 -2.77 -4.14 22.08
CA ARG A 161 -2.72 -5.42 22.83
C ARG A 161 -2.90 -6.67 21.96
N ARG A 162 -2.65 -6.55 20.65
CA ARG A 162 -2.66 -7.63 19.67
C ARG A 162 -1.23 -8.01 19.32
N GLN A 163 -0.87 -9.28 19.54
CA GLN A 163 0.44 -9.78 19.14
C GLN A 163 0.49 -9.98 17.62
N THR A 164 1.47 -9.35 16.97
CA THR A 164 1.75 -9.51 15.55
C THR A 164 3.19 -9.95 15.37
N PHE A 165 3.44 -10.85 14.42
CA PHE A 165 4.77 -11.39 14.17
C PHE A 165 5.18 -11.14 12.72
N VAL A 166 6.36 -10.54 12.53
CA VAL A 166 6.96 -10.40 11.19
C VAL A 166 7.90 -11.57 10.96
N THR A 167 7.73 -12.28 9.85
CA THR A 167 8.57 -13.43 9.50
C THR A 167 9.54 -13.13 8.35
N PRO A 168 10.78 -13.65 8.37
CA PRO A 168 11.66 -13.61 7.19
C PRO A 168 10.99 -14.19 5.93
N LYS A 169 10.11 -15.20 6.09
CA LYS A 169 9.30 -15.74 4.99
C LYS A 169 8.30 -14.72 4.44
N SER A 170 7.67 -13.93 5.30
CA SER A 170 6.81 -12.80 4.91
C SER A 170 7.60 -11.75 4.14
N TYR A 171 8.85 -11.49 4.54
CA TYR A 171 9.74 -10.58 3.81
C TYR A 171 10.14 -11.12 2.43
N LEU A 172 10.44 -12.43 2.32
CA LEU A 172 10.72 -13.05 1.02
C LEU A 172 9.49 -13.10 0.12
N SER A 173 8.30 -13.34 0.68
CA SER A 173 7.03 -13.23 -0.05
C SER A 173 6.82 -11.81 -0.56
N PHE A 174 7.07 -10.80 0.29
CA PHE A 174 7.00 -9.39 -0.09
C PHE A 174 7.93 -9.06 -1.26
N ILE A 175 9.20 -9.47 -1.22
CA ILE A 175 10.15 -9.26 -2.33
C ILE A 175 9.65 -9.95 -3.61
N SER A 176 9.14 -11.18 -3.50
CA SER A 176 8.60 -11.90 -4.65
C SER A 176 7.43 -11.15 -5.29
N SER A 177 6.47 -10.71 -4.48
CA SER A 177 5.33 -9.91 -4.93
C SER A 177 5.78 -8.57 -5.52
N TYR A 178 6.76 -7.91 -4.88
CA TYR A 178 7.33 -6.66 -5.36
C TYR A 178 7.96 -6.82 -6.74
N LYS A 179 8.74 -7.88 -6.98
CA LYS A 179 9.33 -8.17 -8.30
C LYS A 179 8.25 -8.31 -9.39
N VAL A 180 7.16 -9.02 -9.10
CA VAL A 180 6.05 -9.21 -10.04
C VAL A 180 5.35 -7.89 -10.34
N ILE A 181 4.99 -7.13 -9.30
CA ILE A 181 4.32 -5.83 -9.44
C ILE A 181 5.22 -4.84 -10.17
N TYR A 182 6.51 -4.81 -9.84
CA TYR A 182 7.49 -3.93 -10.49
C TYR A 182 7.62 -4.24 -11.97
N ALA A 183 7.72 -5.52 -12.34
CA ALA A 183 7.76 -5.94 -13.75
C ALA A 183 6.50 -5.50 -14.52
N HIS A 184 5.32 -5.68 -13.91
CA HIS A 184 4.06 -5.22 -14.51
C HIS A 184 4.04 -3.70 -14.71
N LYS A 185 4.40 -2.93 -13.67
CA LYS A 185 4.41 -1.47 -13.74
C LYS A 185 5.46 -0.94 -14.72
N MET A 186 6.62 -1.58 -14.80
CA MET A 186 7.62 -1.25 -15.82
C MET A 186 7.10 -1.50 -17.24
N ALA A 187 6.38 -2.61 -17.45
CA ALA A 187 5.75 -2.88 -18.74
C ALA A 187 4.68 -1.83 -19.07
N ASP A 188 3.79 -1.50 -18.14
CA ASP A 188 2.76 -0.47 -18.32
C ASP A 188 3.37 0.88 -18.71
N VAL A 189 4.37 1.33 -17.95
CA VAL A 189 5.09 2.59 -18.22
C VAL A 189 5.81 2.54 -19.57
N GLY A 190 6.41 1.39 -19.91
CA GLY A 190 7.03 1.17 -21.22
C GLY A 190 6.03 1.29 -22.37
N THR A 191 4.83 0.72 -22.24
CA THR A 191 3.79 0.87 -23.27
C THR A 191 3.32 2.31 -23.40
N LEU A 192 3.19 3.06 -22.30
CA LEU A 192 2.82 4.47 -22.34
C LEU A 192 3.90 5.32 -23.02
N ALA A 193 5.17 5.05 -22.71
CA ALA A 193 6.30 5.72 -23.34
C ALA A 193 6.33 5.47 -24.85
N GLU A 194 6.11 4.23 -25.30
CA GLU A 194 6.09 3.91 -26.73
C GLU A 194 4.88 4.52 -27.45
N ARG A 195 3.72 4.64 -26.80
CA ARG A 195 2.57 5.37 -27.36
C ARG A 195 2.89 6.85 -27.56
N MET A 196 3.52 7.50 -26.58
CA MET A 196 3.97 8.89 -26.69
C MET A 196 5.00 9.06 -27.80
N LYS A 197 5.99 8.18 -27.87
CA LYS A 197 7.03 8.19 -28.91
C LYS A 197 6.44 8.02 -30.32
N THR A 198 5.51 7.07 -30.49
CA THR A 198 4.81 6.87 -31.76
C THR A 198 3.98 8.10 -32.14
N GLY A 199 3.29 8.72 -31.18
CA GLY A 199 2.56 9.97 -31.40
C GLY A 199 3.46 11.12 -31.84
N LEU A 200 4.62 11.29 -31.20
CA LEU A 200 5.64 12.28 -31.57
C LEU A 200 6.18 12.04 -32.98
N CYS A 201 6.51 10.79 -33.34
CA CYS A 201 6.94 10.47 -34.70
C CYS A 201 5.89 10.86 -35.74
N LYS A 202 4.60 10.59 -35.47
CA LYS A 202 3.51 10.97 -36.39
C LYS A 202 3.35 12.48 -36.53
N LEU A 203 3.55 13.25 -35.47
CA LEU A 203 3.52 14.70 -35.52
C LEU A 203 4.69 15.26 -36.33
N MET A 204 5.89 14.71 -36.16
CA MET A 204 7.07 15.10 -36.95
C MET A 204 6.89 14.76 -38.44
N GLU A 205 6.36 13.57 -38.76
CA GLU A 205 6.03 13.20 -40.15
C GLU A 205 5.03 14.20 -40.78
N ALA A 206 4.01 14.60 -40.03
CA ALA A 206 3.01 15.57 -40.50
C ALA A 206 3.61 16.97 -40.70
N GLU A 207 4.46 17.43 -39.78
CA GLU A 207 5.19 18.69 -39.90
C GLU A 207 6.05 18.73 -41.17
N GLN A 208 6.79 17.65 -41.42
CA GLN A 208 7.64 17.52 -42.60
C GLN A 208 6.83 17.51 -43.90
N ALA A 209 5.68 16.82 -43.91
CA ALA A 209 4.76 16.82 -45.04
C ALA A 209 4.16 18.21 -45.32
N VAL A 210 3.80 18.97 -44.29
CA VAL A 210 3.27 20.34 -44.43
C VAL A 210 4.35 21.28 -44.97
N SER A 211 5.60 21.14 -44.51
CA SER A 211 6.72 21.94 -45.01
C SER A 211 6.94 21.73 -46.52
N LEU A 212 6.97 20.47 -46.98
CA LEU A 212 7.12 20.15 -48.40
C LEU A 212 5.95 20.69 -49.23
N LEU A 213 4.71 20.53 -48.74
CA LEU A 213 3.53 21.03 -49.43
C LEU A 213 3.56 22.56 -49.56
N SER A 214 4.07 23.26 -48.55
CA SER A 214 4.21 24.73 -48.57
C SER A 214 5.20 25.20 -49.64
N GLU A 215 6.31 24.49 -49.83
CA GLU A 215 7.30 24.80 -50.88
C GLU A 215 6.71 24.57 -52.28
N GLU A 216 6.00 23.45 -52.50
CA GLU A 216 5.33 23.15 -53.77
C GLU A 216 4.24 24.19 -54.11
N LEU A 217 3.50 24.66 -53.11
CA LEU A 217 2.43 25.65 -53.30
C LEU A 217 3.00 27.00 -53.74
N GLN A 218 4.12 27.44 -53.16
CA GLN A 218 4.82 28.67 -53.59
C GLN A 218 5.28 28.59 -55.05
N LEU A 219 5.83 27.44 -55.48
CA LEU A 219 6.23 27.24 -56.88
C LEU A 219 5.02 27.30 -57.82
N LYS A 220 3.91 26.64 -57.45
CA LYS A 220 2.69 26.62 -58.26
C LYS A 220 2.01 27.98 -58.35
N GLU A 221 2.03 28.78 -57.28
CA GLU A 221 1.55 30.17 -57.30
C GLU A 221 2.37 31.05 -58.24
N GLN A 222 3.69 30.89 -58.26
CA GLN A 222 4.55 31.60 -59.20
C GLN A 222 4.27 31.20 -60.66
N GLU A 223 4.10 29.90 -60.93
CA GLU A 223 3.72 29.40 -62.26
C GLU A 223 2.36 29.96 -62.71
N LEU A 224 1.38 30.01 -61.81
CA LEU A 224 0.05 30.57 -62.09
C LEU A 224 0.09 32.07 -62.31
N ALA A 225 0.90 32.82 -61.56
CA ALA A 225 1.09 34.26 -61.77
C ALA A 225 1.66 34.55 -63.16
N VAL A 226 2.68 33.79 -63.60
CA VAL A 226 3.25 33.89 -64.95
C VAL A 226 2.25 33.50 -66.03
N ALA A 227 1.47 32.43 -65.81
CA ALA A 227 0.42 32.02 -66.73
C ALA A 227 -0.71 33.08 -66.83
N SER A 228 -1.08 33.73 -65.72
CA SER A 228 -2.07 34.81 -65.70
C SER A 228 -1.59 36.06 -66.43
N GLN A 229 -0.33 36.48 -66.22
CA GLN A 229 0.26 37.60 -66.95
C GLN A 229 0.35 37.33 -68.46
N ARG A 230 0.58 36.07 -68.85
CA ARG A 230 0.56 35.66 -70.26
C ARG A 230 -0.85 35.62 -70.85
N ALA A 231 -1.87 35.37 -70.03
CA ALA A 231 -3.28 35.39 -70.44
C ALA A 231 -3.85 36.82 -70.53
N GLU A 232 -3.27 37.79 -69.80
CA GLU A 232 -3.67 39.22 -69.85
C GLU A 232 -2.92 40.04 -70.91
N GLY A 233 -1.90 39.48 -71.58
CA GLY A 233 -1.21 40.14 -72.71
C GLY A 233 -1.69 39.64 -74.09
N PRO A 234 -1.58 40.49 -75.11
CA PRO A 234 -2.58 41.48 -75.50
C PRO A 234 -3.86 40.86 -76.11
N ALA A 235 -5.01 41.27 -75.57
CA ALA A 235 -6.28 41.27 -76.29
C ALA A 235 -6.18 42.20 -77.51
N GLY A 236 -5.80 41.64 -78.66
CA GLY A 236 -5.66 42.38 -79.90
C GLY A 236 -5.67 41.48 -81.12
N GLY A 237 -6.86 41.05 -81.55
CA GLY A 237 -7.07 40.45 -82.87
C GLY A 237 -8.18 39.41 -82.91
N HIS A 238 -9.35 39.81 -83.46
CA HIS A 238 -10.32 39.04 -84.27
C HIS A 238 -10.47 37.53 -83.98
N GLY A 239 -11.63 36.95 -83.69
CA GLY A 239 -12.99 37.24 -84.14
C GLY A 239 -13.66 35.93 -84.56
N GLN A 240 -14.81 35.65 -83.94
CA GLN A 240 -15.87 34.67 -84.31
C GLN A 240 -15.69 33.15 -84.09
N SER A 241 -16.71 32.65 -83.36
CA SER A 241 -17.40 31.36 -83.52
C SER A 241 -16.65 30.07 -83.17
N SER A 242 -16.97 29.51 -82.01
CA SER A 242 -17.86 28.34 -81.91
C SER A 242 -17.90 27.87 -80.45
N GLY A 243 -19.10 27.57 -79.95
CA GLY A 243 -19.30 27.19 -78.55
C GLY A 243 -18.70 25.85 -78.20
N CYS A 244 -18.29 25.68 -76.93
CA CYS A 244 -18.66 24.55 -76.09
C CYS A 244 -18.18 24.84 -74.66
N GLY A 245 -19.01 24.47 -73.69
CA GLY A 245 -18.95 24.98 -72.32
C GLY A 245 -17.72 24.61 -71.50
N LYS A 246 -17.62 25.30 -70.36
CA LYS A 246 -17.40 24.74 -69.01
C LYS A 246 -17.36 25.88 -67.98
N GLY A 247 -18.44 26.02 -67.21
CA GLY A 247 -18.23 26.19 -65.76
C GLY A 247 -17.62 24.88 -65.23
N PRO A 248 -16.85 24.85 -64.12
CA PRO A 248 -17.27 25.42 -62.83
C PRO A 248 -16.12 25.91 -61.91
N THR A 249 -16.11 27.18 -61.49
CA THR A 249 -15.08 27.69 -60.54
C THR A 249 -15.64 27.90 -59.10
N ARG A 250 -16.80 27.33 -58.75
CA ARG A 250 -17.47 27.61 -57.46
C ARG A 250 -17.47 26.46 -56.45
N HIS A 251 -16.88 25.31 -56.76
CA HIS A 251 -17.04 24.09 -55.94
C HIS A 251 -15.89 23.78 -54.97
N THR A 252 -14.70 24.37 -55.13
CA THR A 252 -13.52 24.00 -54.32
C THR A 252 -13.39 24.78 -53.01
N THR A 253 -14.07 25.92 -52.87
CA THR A 253 -14.09 26.68 -51.61
C THR A 253 -15.05 26.06 -50.59
N LEU A 254 -16.19 25.49 -51.01
CA LEU A 254 -17.17 24.90 -50.07
C LEU A 254 -16.69 23.60 -49.40
N GLU A 255 -15.87 22.78 -50.08
CA GLU A 255 -15.35 21.52 -49.53
C GLU A 255 -14.31 21.72 -48.41
N LYS A 256 -13.47 22.75 -48.51
CA LYS A 256 -12.51 23.11 -47.44
C LYS A 256 -13.21 23.65 -46.19
N HIS A 257 -14.37 24.30 -46.34
CA HIS A 257 -15.17 24.81 -45.23
C HIS A 257 -15.95 23.70 -44.48
N HIS A 258 -16.41 22.67 -45.19
CA HIS A 258 -17.13 21.54 -44.58
C HIS A 258 -16.22 20.69 -43.66
N ASN A 259 -14.99 20.44 -44.08
CA ASN A 259 -14.05 19.61 -43.32
C ASN A 259 -13.64 20.24 -41.98
N VAL A 260 -13.38 21.56 -41.96
CA VAL A 260 -13.07 22.29 -40.72
C VAL A 260 -14.26 22.33 -39.77
N LYS A 261 -15.48 22.52 -40.30
CA LYS A 261 -16.71 22.49 -39.50
C LYS A 261 -16.94 21.10 -38.88
N GLN A 262 -16.72 20.03 -39.65
CA GLN A 262 -16.80 18.65 -39.14
C GLN A 262 -15.74 18.34 -38.07
N GLN A 263 -14.52 18.85 -38.21
CA GLN A 263 -13.48 18.60 -37.21
C GLN A 263 -13.75 19.32 -35.89
N VAL A 264 -14.16 20.60 -35.92
CA VAL A 264 -14.51 21.35 -34.70
C VAL A 264 -15.78 20.79 -34.05
N GLN A 265 -16.77 20.37 -34.85
CA GLN A 265 -17.97 19.71 -34.34
C GLN A 265 -17.65 18.38 -33.62
N LYS A 266 -16.75 17.56 -34.18
CA LYS A 266 -16.31 16.31 -33.52
C LYS A 266 -15.59 16.55 -32.19
N VAL A 267 -14.86 17.67 -32.04
CA VAL A 267 -14.22 18.03 -30.78
C VAL A 267 -15.27 18.46 -29.76
N LYS A 268 -16.27 19.25 -30.19
CA LYS A 268 -17.41 19.63 -29.35
C LYS A 268 -18.22 18.42 -28.89
N ASP A 269 -18.56 17.50 -29.79
CA ASP A 269 -19.36 16.31 -29.46
C ASP A 269 -18.62 15.42 -28.46
N LYS A 270 -17.29 15.30 -28.58
CA LYS A 270 -16.45 14.56 -27.62
C LYS A 270 -16.37 15.26 -26.26
N ALA A 271 -16.20 16.57 -26.23
CA ALA A 271 -16.16 17.33 -24.99
C ALA A 271 -17.52 17.29 -24.26
N GLN A 272 -18.63 17.34 -25.01
CA GLN A 272 -19.97 17.24 -24.45
C GLN A 272 -20.22 15.87 -23.79
N LEU A 273 -19.83 14.77 -24.44
CA LEU A 273 -19.97 13.43 -23.86
C LEU A 273 -19.22 13.28 -22.53
N ILE A 274 -18.02 13.88 -22.41
CA ILE A 274 -17.24 13.85 -21.17
C ILE A 274 -17.93 14.66 -20.07
N VAL A 275 -18.52 15.82 -20.41
CA VAL A 275 -19.29 16.62 -19.45
C VAL A 275 -20.52 15.86 -18.98
N ASP A 276 -21.28 15.24 -19.89
CA ASP A 276 -22.50 14.49 -19.56
C ASP A 276 -22.20 13.26 -18.67
N GLU A 277 -21.11 12.54 -18.93
CA GLU A 277 -20.64 11.41 -18.10
C GLU A 277 -20.26 11.87 -16.67
N ILE A 278 -19.52 12.98 -16.56
CA ILE A 278 -19.09 13.52 -15.25
C ILE A 278 -20.29 14.05 -14.45
N GLU A 279 -21.26 14.69 -15.10
CA GLU A 279 -22.48 15.17 -14.45
C GLU A 279 -23.35 14.01 -13.93
N ALA A 280 -23.45 12.91 -14.67
CA ALA A 280 -24.15 11.71 -14.22
C ALA A 280 -23.46 11.08 -13.00
N ASP A 281 -22.13 10.96 -13.02
CA ASP A 281 -21.34 10.46 -11.89
C ASP A 281 -21.48 11.37 -10.66
N LYS A 282 -21.47 12.70 -10.86
CA LYS A 282 -21.66 13.69 -9.80
C LYS A 282 -23.04 13.56 -9.14
N ALA A 283 -24.12 13.46 -9.92
CA ALA A 283 -25.48 13.29 -9.39
C ALA A 283 -25.62 12.02 -8.54
N SER A 284 -24.95 10.93 -8.95
CA SER A 284 -24.95 9.67 -8.19
C SER A 284 -24.22 9.78 -6.84
N ALA A 285 -23.13 10.55 -6.80
CA ALA A 285 -22.35 10.80 -5.58
C ALA A 285 -23.09 11.76 -4.62
N GLU A 286 -23.74 12.81 -5.15
CA GLU A 286 -24.55 13.74 -4.36
C GLU A 286 -25.75 13.05 -3.70
N THR A 287 -26.43 12.14 -4.42
CA THR A 287 -27.56 11.38 -3.87
C THR A 287 -27.16 10.58 -2.62
N LYS A 288 -25.98 9.96 -2.63
CA LYS A 288 -25.45 9.21 -1.48
C LYS A 288 -24.96 10.12 -0.35
N LEU A 289 -24.50 11.33 -0.69
CA LEU A 289 -24.10 12.35 0.28
C LEU A 289 -25.32 12.94 1.01
N GLU A 290 -26.43 13.16 0.30
CA GLU A 290 -27.70 13.56 0.91
C GLU A 290 -28.25 12.51 1.89
N ALA A 291 -28.01 11.21 1.63
CA ALA A 291 -28.41 10.14 2.55
C ALA A 291 -27.67 10.18 3.90
N ALA A 292 -26.50 10.84 3.99
CA ALA A 292 -25.74 10.98 5.24
C ALA A 292 -26.25 12.11 6.14
N LYS A 293 -26.87 13.15 5.56
CA LYS A 293 -27.41 14.31 6.31
C LYS A 293 -28.52 13.95 7.32
N PRO A 294 -29.52 13.10 7.01
CA PRO A 294 -30.58 12.78 7.97
C PRO A 294 -30.06 12.01 9.17
N ALA A 295 -29.07 11.12 9.01
CA ALA A 295 -28.44 10.41 10.14
C ALA A 295 -27.73 11.39 11.08
N LEU A 296 -27.04 12.40 10.52
CA LEU A 296 -26.37 13.46 11.28
C LEU A 296 -27.38 14.37 12.00
N GLN A 297 -28.45 14.77 11.33
CA GLN A 297 -29.51 15.58 11.91
C GLN A 297 -30.19 14.84 13.07
N ALA A 298 -30.51 13.55 12.88
CA ALA A 298 -31.11 12.72 13.92
C ALA A 298 -30.22 12.60 15.17
N ALA A 299 -28.89 12.54 14.99
CA ALA A 299 -27.97 12.52 16.12
C ALA A 299 -27.93 13.86 16.87
N GLU A 300 -27.92 14.99 16.15
CA GLU A 300 -27.91 16.32 16.75
C GLU A 300 -29.24 16.62 17.47
N ASP A 301 -30.37 16.25 16.86
CA ASP A 301 -31.69 16.37 17.45
C ASP A 301 -31.78 15.53 18.73
N ALA A 302 -31.25 14.31 18.73
CA ALA A 302 -31.17 13.46 19.92
C ALA A 302 -30.37 14.11 21.05
N LEU A 303 -29.27 14.82 20.75
CA LEU A 303 -28.50 15.55 21.77
C LEU A 303 -29.25 16.75 22.35
N GLN A 304 -30.00 17.47 21.53
CA GLN A 304 -30.81 18.61 21.99
C GLN A 304 -31.93 18.20 22.95
N THR A 305 -32.35 16.94 22.94
CA THR A 305 -33.32 16.42 23.92
C THR A 305 -32.74 16.23 25.32
N ILE A 306 -31.41 16.13 25.48
CA ILE A 306 -30.75 15.81 26.75
C ILE A 306 -30.55 17.07 27.58
N LYS A 307 -31.16 17.15 28.77
CA LYS A 307 -30.98 18.27 29.70
C LYS A 307 -29.93 17.95 30.78
N PRO A 308 -29.26 18.96 31.37
CA PRO A 308 -28.36 18.75 32.51
C PRO A 308 -29.02 18.03 33.70
N ALA A 309 -30.33 18.26 33.90
CA ALA A 309 -31.12 17.59 34.94
C ALA A 309 -31.18 16.07 34.74
N ASP A 310 -31.26 15.62 33.49
CA ASP A 310 -31.37 14.21 33.11
C ASP A 310 -30.09 13.46 33.51
N ILE A 311 -28.93 14.03 33.20
CA ILE A 311 -27.61 13.51 33.61
C ILE A 311 -27.50 13.46 35.14
N ALA A 312 -28.01 14.48 35.84
CA ALA A 312 -27.99 14.53 37.30
C ALA A 312 -28.85 13.42 37.95
N THR A 313 -29.95 13.00 37.30
CA THR A 313 -30.75 11.86 37.79
C THR A 313 -30.03 10.53 37.62
N VAL A 314 -29.37 10.32 36.47
CA VAL A 314 -28.60 9.09 36.19
C VAL A 314 -27.45 8.94 37.19
N ARG A 315 -26.78 10.05 37.56
CA ARG A 315 -25.72 10.06 38.58
C ARG A 315 -26.17 9.66 39.99
N LYS A 316 -27.47 9.77 40.30
CA LYS A 316 -28.01 9.40 41.62
C LYS A 316 -28.34 7.91 41.73
N LEU A 317 -28.37 7.18 40.61
CA LEU A 317 -28.63 5.74 40.61
C LEU A 317 -27.41 4.99 41.15
N GLN A 318 -27.52 4.43 42.36
CA GLN A 318 -26.45 3.61 42.95
C GLN A 318 -26.28 2.26 42.23
N LYS A 319 -27.38 1.71 41.70
CA LYS A 319 -27.42 0.49 40.88
C LYS A 319 -28.33 0.72 39.67
N PRO A 320 -27.82 1.27 38.56
CA PRO A 320 -28.62 1.49 37.37
C PRO A 320 -29.03 0.15 36.72
N PRO A 321 -30.17 0.11 36.01
CA PRO A 321 -30.53 -1.00 35.14
C PRO A 321 -29.45 -1.28 34.08
N HIS A 322 -29.28 -2.56 33.73
CA HIS A 322 -28.28 -3.04 32.75
C HIS A 322 -28.32 -2.30 31.40
N LEU A 323 -29.50 -1.88 30.92
CA LEU A 323 -29.61 -1.09 29.69
C LEU A 323 -28.89 0.27 29.81
N ILE A 324 -29.06 0.98 30.93
CA ILE A 324 -28.40 2.28 31.15
C ILE A 324 -26.88 2.08 31.23
N MET A 325 -26.43 1.01 31.87
CA MET A 325 -25.00 0.71 31.97
C MET A 325 -24.37 0.48 30.59
N ARG A 326 -25.03 -0.31 29.73
CA ARG A 326 -24.56 -0.56 28.35
C ARG A 326 -24.56 0.70 27.48
N ILE A 327 -25.60 1.53 27.56
CA ILE A 327 -25.63 2.82 26.84
C ILE A 327 -24.43 3.68 27.26
N MET A 328 -24.08 3.68 28.55
CA MET A 328 -22.93 4.42 29.04
C MET A 328 -21.59 3.80 28.64
N ASP A 329 -21.48 2.48 28.53
CA ASP A 329 -20.29 1.83 27.98
C ASP A 329 -20.09 2.18 26.50
N VAL A 330 -21.17 2.23 25.71
CA VAL A 330 -21.13 2.69 24.31
C VAL A 330 -20.65 4.15 24.23
N VAL A 331 -21.09 5.01 25.15
CA VAL A 331 -20.58 6.40 25.25
C VAL A 331 -19.10 6.42 25.62
N LEU A 332 -18.63 5.59 26.56
CA LEU A 332 -17.21 5.49 26.90
C LEU A 332 -16.35 5.04 25.71
N LEU A 333 -16.86 4.07 24.94
CA LEU A 333 -16.22 3.56 23.72
C LEU A 333 -16.10 4.64 22.66
N LEU A 334 -17.16 5.43 22.41
CA LEU A 334 -17.14 6.55 21.48
C LEU A 334 -16.13 7.63 21.90
N PHE A 335 -15.98 7.91 23.20
CA PHE A 335 -14.96 8.84 23.72
C PHE A 335 -13.56 8.23 23.87
N GLN A 336 -13.35 6.97 23.45
CA GLN A 336 -12.10 6.23 23.57
C GLN A 336 -11.52 6.26 25.00
N ARG A 337 -12.41 6.20 26.00
CA ARG A 337 -12.03 6.18 27.42
C ARG A 337 -11.76 4.76 27.90
N LYS A 338 -11.00 4.64 28.98
CA LYS A 338 -10.68 3.36 29.59
C LYS A 338 -11.95 2.67 30.06
N ILE A 339 -12.07 1.39 29.71
CA ILE A 339 -13.12 0.48 30.16
C ILE A 339 -12.47 -0.63 30.97
N ASP A 340 -13.22 -1.22 31.89
CA ASP A 340 -12.77 -2.36 32.68
C ASP A 340 -12.51 -3.59 31.79
N THR A 341 -11.71 -4.53 32.27
CA THR A 341 -11.40 -5.75 31.51
C THR A 341 -12.67 -6.52 31.15
N VAL A 342 -12.87 -6.76 29.85
CA VAL A 342 -14.04 -7.47 29.32
C VAL A 342 -14.15 -8.84 29.99
N SER A 343 -15.22 -9.02 30.75
CA SER A 343 -15.59 -10.28 31.41
C SER A 343 -17.05 -10.58 31.10
N ALA A 344 -17.41 -11.86 30.98
CA ALA A 344 -18.79 -12.25 30.77
C ALA A 344 -19.61 -11.93 32.02
N ASP A 345 -20.77 -11.28 31.85
CA ASP A 345 -21.69 -11.02 32.95
C ASP A 345 -22.36 -12.35 33.41
N PRO A 346 -22.37 -12.66 34.72
CA PRO A 346 -23.09 -13.82 35.24
C PRO A 346 -24.61 -13.76 35.06
N GLU A 347 -25.20 -12.56 34.90
CA GLU A 347 -26.65 -12.36 34.87
C GLU A 347 -27.25 -12.27 33.46
N ARG A 348 -26.46 -11.89 32.45
CA ARG A 348 -26.91 -11.68 31.07
C ARG A 348 -25.82 -12.04 30.06
N PRO A 349 -26.17 -12.43 28.82
CA PRO A 349 -25.22 -12.69 27.75
C PRO A 349 -24.66 -11.36 27.18
N CYS A 350 -24.03 -10.55 28.02
CA CYS A 350 -23.37 -9.30 27.64
C CYS A 350 -22.03 -9.14 28.37
N PRO A 351 -21.11 -8.33 27.82
CA PRO A 351 -19.94 -7.89 28.57
C PRO A 351 -20.36 -7.21 29.87
N LYS A 352 -19.67 -7.52 30.96
CA LYS A 352 -19.90 -6.91 32.27
C LYS A 352 -19.74 -5.38 32.15
N PRO A 353 -20.78 -4.60 32.49
CA PRO A 353 -20.73 -3.16 32.24
C PRO A 353 -19.78 -2.39 33.16
N SER A 354 -19.10 -1.36 32.63
CA SER A 354 -18.05 -0.60 33.33
C SER A 354 -18.56 0.67 34.03
N TRP A 355 -19.56 0.50 34.90
CA TRP A 355 -20.26 1.62 35.55
C TRP A 355 -19.35 2.58 36.35
N ALA A 356 -18.28 2.07 36.95
CA ALA A 356 -17.34 2.88 37.72
C ALA A 356 -16.64 3.93 36.85
N GLU A 357 -16.23 3.56 35.63
CA GLU A 357 -15.61 4.48 34.67
C GLU A 357 -16.65 5.42 34.04
N ALA A 358 -17.86 4.92 33.77
CA ALA A 358 -18.97 5.75 33.26
C ALA A 358 -19.34 6.87 34.23
N MET A 359 -19.36 6.55 35.53
CA MET A 359 -19.60 7.53 36.59
C MET A 359 -18.53 8.62 36.65
N LYS A 360 -17.25 8.28 36.43
CA LYS A 360 -16.17 9.28 36.35
C LYS A 360 -16.37 10.23 35.17
N LEU A 361 -16.78 9.70 34.01
CA LEU A 361 -17.08 10.53 32.83
C LEU A 361 -18.25 11.48 33.08
N MET A 362 -19.34 11.01 33.68
CA MET A 362 -20.52 11.84 34.01
C MET A 362 -20.29 12.85 35.13
N GLN A 363 -19.33 12.62 36.02
CA GLN A 363 -18.98 13.59 37.07
C GLN A 363 -18.31 14.84 36.51
N ASN A 364 -17.77 14.77 35.29
CA ASN A 364 -17.22 15.93 34.64
C ASN A 364 -18.32 16.95 34.29
N SER A 365 -18.22 18.16 34.84
CA SER A 365 -19.16 19.25 34.58
C SER A 365 -19.27 19.63 33.10
N SER A 366 -18.25 19.34 32.27
CA SER A 366 -18.27 19.58 30.83
C SER A 366 -18.83 18.43 29.99
N PHE A 367 -19.33 17.35 30.60
CA PHE A 367 -19.79 16.16 29.86
C PHE A 367 -20.83 16.45 28.77
N LEU A 368 -21.84 17.27 29.07
CA LEU A 368 -22.84 17.64 28.06
C LEU A 368 -22.22 18.47 26.92
N SER A 369 -21.28 19.36 27.23
CA SER A 369 -20.53 20.11 26.21
C SER A 369 -19.63 19.21 25.35
N MET A 370 -19.06 18.15 25.94
CA MET A 370 -18.28 17.15 25.20
C MET A 370 -19.15 16.32 24.25
N LEU A 371 -20.40 16.03 24.63
CA LEU A 371 -21.37 15.35 23.75
C LEU A 371 -21.79 16.24 22.57
N LEU A 372 -22.08 17.52 22.82
CA LEU A 372 -22.46 18.48 21.78
C LEU A 372 -21.33 18.76 20.79
N ASN A 373 -20.09 18.86 21.27
CA ASN A 373 -18.92 19.15 20.45
C ASN A 373 -18.14 17.88 20.06
N PHE A 374 -18.80 16.72 20.02
CA PHE A 374 -18.14 15.46 19.74
C PHE A 374 -17.58 15.44 18.30
N SER A 375 -16.29 15.08 18.16
CA SER A 375 -15.64 14.96 16.86
C SER A 375 -16.09 13.68 16.16
N LYS A 376 -17.02 13.79 15.22
CA LYS A 376 -17.60 12.66 14.48
C LYS A 376 -16.55 11.89 13.66
N ASP A 377 -15.51 12.59 13.19
CA ASP A 377 -14.39 12.02 12.43
C ASP A 377 -13.42 11.21 13.31
N SER A 378 -13.57 11.26 14.64
CA SER A 378 -12.76 10.47 15.57
C SER A 378 -13.20 9.00 15.69
N ILE A 379 -14.39 8.67 15.16
CA ILE A 379 -14.91 7.30 15.16
C ILE A 379 -14.11 6.48 14.14
N THR A 380 -13.49 5.40 14.60
CA THR A 380 -12.80 4.42 13.75
C THR A 380 -13.65 3.17 13.56
N GLU A 381 -13.32 2.37 12.54
CA GLU A 381 -14.00 1.10 12.27
C GLU A 381 -13.93 0.13 13.45
N GLU A 382 -12.79 0.09 14.14
CA GLU A 382 -12.59 -0.74 15.34
C GLU A 382 -13.51 -0.32 16.49
N VAL A 383 -13.80 0.98 16.63
CA VAL A 383 -14.74 1.45 17.66
C VAL A 383 -16.14 0.93 17.34
N VAL A 384 -16.62 1.05 16.10
CA VAL A 384 -17.95 0.56 15.71
C VAL A 384 -18.07 -0.96 15.80
N GLU A 385 -17.03 -1.70 15.41
CA GLU A 385 -16.98 -3.16 15.59
C GLU A 385 -17.09 -3.53 17.08
N LEU A 386 -16.47 -2.76 17.96
CA LEU A 386 -16.56 -2.95 19.41
C LEU A 386 -17.92 -2.53 20.00
N LEU A 387 -18.66 -1.65 19.32
CA LEU A 387 -20.03 -1.27 19.69
C LEU A 387 -21.07 -2.33 19.31
N ALA A 388 -20.86 -3.07 18.21
CA ALA A 388 -21.85 -4.00 17.65
C ALA A 388 -22.44 -4.99 18.68
N PRO A 389 -21.65 -5.64 19.56
CA PRO A 389 -22.19 -6.55 20.57
C PRO A 389 -23.15 -5.89 21.58
N TYR A 390 -23.08 -4.57 21.76
CA TYR A 390 -23.99 -3.82 22.63
C TYR A 390 -25.25 -3.37 21.89
N LEU A 391 -25.09 -2.94 20.63
CA LEU A 391 -26.17 -2.39 19.80
C LEU A 391 -27.10 -3.47 19.23
N ASP A 392 -26.57 -4.66 18.92
CA ASP A 392 -27.33 -5.77 18.32
C ASP A 392 -28.30 -6.46 19.31
N MET A 393 -28.32 -6.03 20.57
CA MET A 393 -29.19 -6.58 21.59
C MET A 393 -30.63 -6.08 21.43
N ASP A 394 -31.60 -6.99 21.50
CA ASP A 394 -33.03 -6.70 21.28
C ASP A 394 -33.61 -5.56 22.15
N ASP A 395 -33.04 -5.34 23.34
CA ASP A 395 -33.47 -4.33 24.30
C ASP A 395 -32.76 -2.97 24.11
N TYR A 396 -31.81 -2.86 23.19
CA TYR A 396 -31.13 -1.62 22.81
C TYR A 396 -31.95 -0.85 21.76
N ASN A 397 -33.06 -0.27 22.20
CA ASN A 397 -33.92 0.55 21.34
C ASN A 397 -34.54 1.73 22.10
N LEU A 398 -34.96 2.75 21.35
CA LEU A 398 -35.51 4.00 21.90
C LEU A 398 -36.73 3.75 22.81
N GLU A 399 -37.59 2.79 22.49
CA GLU A 399 -38.80 2.49 23.25
C GLU A 399 -38.48 1.87 24.61
N SER A 400 -37.53 0.94 24.65
CA SER A 400 -37.05 0.28 25.88
C SER A 400 -36.28 1.27 26.75
N ALA A 401 -35.48 2.15 26.13
CA ALA A 401 -34.81 3.23 26.84
C ALA A 401 -35.82 4.21 27.47
N LYS A 402 -36.85 4.66 26.73
CA LYS A 402 -37.92 5.53 27.25
C LYS A 402 -38.68 4.89 28.42
N ARG A 403 -38.97 3.59 28.35
CA ARG A 403 -39.69 2.84 29.38
C ARG A 403 -38.92 2.74 30.70
N ILE A 404 -37.61 2.55 30.62
CA ILE A 404 -36.74 2.37 31.79
C ILE A 404 -36.35 3.74 32.37
N CYS A 405 -35.89 4.66 31.52
CA CYS A 405 -35.49 5.99 31.91
C CYS A 405 -35.61 6.94 30.72
N GLY A 406 -36.70 7.73 30.69
CA GLY A 406 -36.91 8.76 29.65
C GLY A 406 -35.71 9.70 29.48
N ASN A 407 -34.96 9.93 30.55
CA ASN A 407 -33.77 10.77 30.62
C ASN A 407 -32.56 10.21 29.85
N VAL A 408 -32.52 8.90 29.57
CA VAL A 408 -31.43 8.20 28.85
C VAL A 408 -31.81 7.88 27.40
N ALA A 409 -33.08 8.09 27.02
CA ALA A 409 -33.58 7.83 25.67
C ALA A 409 -32.84 8.64 24.59
N GLY A 410 -32.52 9.91 24.88
CA GLY A 410 -31.74 10.76 23.97
C GLY A 410 -30.31 10.23 23.75
N LEU A 411 -29.66 9.74 24.82
CA LEU A 411 -28.33 9.13 24.71
C LEU A 411 -28.36 7.83 23.89
N CYS A 412 -29.38 6.98 24.09
CA CYS A 412 -29.56 5.75 23.31
C CYS A 412 -29.67 6.07 21.81
N SER A 413 -30.56 7.00 21.45
CA SER A 413 -30.75 7.43 20.05
C SER A 413 -29.48 8.04 19.47
N TRP A 414 -28.75 8.85 20.24
CA TRP A 414 -27.51 9.47 19.80
C TRP A 414 -26.43 8.41 19.50
N THR A 415 -26.24 7.43 20.38
CA THR A 415 -25.24 6.38 20.17
C THR A 415 -25.51 5.53 18.93
N GLN A 416 -26.78 5.20 18.64
CA GLN A 416 -27.17 4.50 17.42
C GLN A 416 -26.89 5.36 16.19
N ALA A 417 -27.33 6.62 16.22
CA ALA A 417 -27.12 7.54 15.11
C ALA A 417 -25.62 7.80 14.81
N MET A 418 -24.75 7.75 15.82
CA MET A 418 -23.28 7.83 15.63
C MET A 418 -22.71 6.60 14.90
N ALA A 419 -23.19 5.40 15.22
CA ALA A 419 -22.78 4.16 14.54
C ALA A 419 -23.28 4.12 13.08
N ASP A 420 -24.53 4.54 12.86
CA ASP A 420 -25.12 4.67 11.52
C ASP A 420 -24.40 5.73 10.69
N PHE A 421 -24.10 6.89 11.30
CA PHE A 421 -23.33 7.96 10.66
C PHE A 421 -21.97 7.45 10.19
N PHE A 422 -21.23 6.70 11.02
CA PHE A 422 -19.94 6.16 10.61
C PHE A 422 -20.08 5.19 9.43
N SER A 423 -21.08 4.30 9.47
CA SER A 423 -21.32 3.32 8.40
C SER A 423 -21.58 4.00 7.05
N ILE A 424 -22.38 5.08 7.06
CA ILE A 424 -22.65 5.88 5.86
C ILE A 424 -21.41 6.72 5.47
N ASN A 425 -20.73 7.34 6.43
CA ASN A 425 -19.57 8.20 6.17
C ASN A 425 -18.40 7.40 5.58
N LYS A 426 -18.24 6.13 5.95
CA LYS A 426 -17.27 5.19 5.35
C LYS A 426 -17.48 5.06 3.83
N GLU A 427 -18.73 5.03 3.37
CA GLU A 427 -19.06 4.97 1.94
C GLU A 427 -18.95 6.34 1.26
N VAL A 428 -19.26 7.41 1.99
CA VAL A 428 -19.29 8.78 1.46
C VAL A 428 -17.90 9.43 1.36
N LEU A 429 -16.95 9.10 2.24
CA LEU A 429 -15.57 9.64 2.18
C LEU A 429 -14.86 9.42 0.84
N PRO A 430 -14.80 8.20 0.27
CA PRO A 430 -14.20 7.99 -1.04
C PRO A 430 -14.99 8.67 -2.16
N LEU A 431 -16.33 8.74 -2.03
CA LEU A 431 -17.17 9.43 -2.99
C LEU A 431 -16.94 10.95 -2.98
N LYS A 432 -16.72 11.55 -1.81
CA LYS A 432 -16.39 12.98 -1.66
C LYS A 432 -15.02 13.31 -2.28
N ALA A 433 -14.04 12.43 -2.08
CA ALA A 433 -12.72 12.56 -2.73
C ALA A 433 -12.82 12.42 -4.26
N ASN A 434 -13.65 11.47 -4.73
CA ASN A 434 -13.90 11.29 -6.17
C ASN A 434 -14.66 12.48 -6.75
N LEU A 435 -15.69 12.99 -6.07
CA LEU A 435 -16.47 14.15 -6.49
C LEU A 435 -15.57 15.39 -6.65
N ALA A 436 -14.66 15.65 -5.69
CA ALA A 436 -13.70 16.75 -5.80
C ALA A 436 -12.78 16.62 -7.03
N LEU A 437 -12.35 15.39 -7.35
CA LEU A 437 -11.56 15.13 -8.56
C LEU A 437 -12.38 15.33 -9.84
N GLN A 438 -13.63 14.89 -9.82
CA GLN A 438 -14.55 15.01 -10.96
C GLN A 438 -14.96 16.48 -11.19
N GLU A 439 -15.18 17.27 -10.15
CA GLU A 439 -15.42 18.71 -10.28
C GLU A 439 -14.22 19.44 -10.89
N ALA A 440 -12.99 19.10 -10.47
CA ALA A 440 -11.78 19.64 -11.09
C ALA A 440 -11.67 19.28 -12.58
N ARG A 441 -12.04 18.04 -12.95
CA ARG A 441 -12.08 17.59 -14.35
C ARG A 441 -13.17 18.28 -15.16
N LEU A 442 -14.35 18.46 -14.58
CA LEU A 442 -15.49 19.12 -15.19
C LEU A 442 -15.18 20.57 -15.53
N VAL A 443 -14.47 21.30 -14.65
CA VAL A 443 -14.01 22.66 -14.94
C VAL A 443 -13.11 22.68 -16.18
N VAL A 444 -12.14 21.77 -16.27
CA VAL A 444 -11.26 21.67 -17.45
C VAL A 444 -12.06 21.34 -18.70
N ALA A 445 -12.94 20.35 -18.65
CA ALA A 445 -13.78 19.93 -19.78
C ALA A 445 -14.74 21.04 -20.26
N GLN A 446 -15.36 21.78 -19.34
CA GLN A 446 -16.21 22.93 -19.66
C GLN A 446 -15.41 24.07 -20.29
N THR A 447 -14.16 24.28 -19.85
CA THR A 447 -13.26 25.28 -20.44
C THR A 447 -12.89 24.89 -21.87
N GLU A 448 -12.56 23.62 -22.12
CA GLU A 448 -12.29 23.09 -23.46
C GLU A 448 -13.51 23.19 -24.39
N LEU A 449 -14.69 22.88 -23.85
CA LEU A 449 -15.96 22.99 -24.58
C LEU A 449 -16.26 24.44 -24.96
N THR A 450 -16.07 25.38 -24.03
CA THR A 450 -16.27 26.82 -24.26
C THR A 450 -15.31 27.32 -25.34
N ASN A 451 -14.02 26.95 -25.26
CA ASN A 451 -13.03 27.30 -26.28
C ASN A 451 -13.37 26.70 -27.65
N ALA A 452 -13.85 25.45 -27.71
CA ALA A 452 -14.29 24.83 -28.95
C ALA A 452 -15.53 25.51 -29.54
N GLN A 453 -16.45 25.94 -28.68
CA GLN A 453 -17.66 26.68 -29.06
C GLN A 453 -17.30 28.08 -29.61
N ASP A 454 -16.40 28.80 -28.95
CA ASP A 454 -15.91 30.11 -29.39
C ASP A 454 -15.19 30.03 -30.75
N GLN A 455 -14.37 28.99 -30.96
CA GLN A 455 -13.73 28.73 -32.26
C GLN A 455 -14.75 28.45 -33.36
N LEU A 456 -15.80 27.70 -33.05
CA LEU A 456 -16.89 27.39 -33.98
C LEU A 456 -17.68 28.65 -34.33
N ASP A 457 -18.01 29.49 -33.34
CA ASP A 457 -18.76 30.73 -33.53
C ASP A 457 -17.93 31.78 -34.28
N ALA A 458 -16.64 31.89 -34.02
CA ALA A 458 -15.72 32.76 -34.77
C ALA A 458 -15.60 32.33 -36.24
N LYS A 459 -15.48 31.02 -36.49
CA LYS A 459 -15.49 30.45 -37.85
C LYS A 459 -16.82 30.71 -38.55
N GLN A 460 -17.95 30.57 -37.87
CA GLN A 460 -19.27 30.89 -38.44
C GLN A 460 -19.44 32.38 -38.78
N ARG A 461 -19.00 33.30 -37.92
CA ARG A 461 -19.04 34.76 -38.18
C ARG A 461 -18.15 35.17 -39.35
N SER A 462 -16.99 34.53 -39.53
CA SER A 462 -16.13 34.77 -40.70
C SER A 462 -16.68 34.21 -42.01
N TRP A 463 -17.75 33.41 -41.96
CA TRP A 463 -18.42 32.83 -43.13
C TRP A 463 -19.74 33.50 -43.49
N THR A 464 -20.32 34.31 -42.59
CA THR A 464 -21.45 35.18 -42.91
C THR A 464 -20.94 36.43 -43.64
N PRO A 465 -21.40 36.72 -44.87
CA PRO A 465 -20.91 37.82 -45.71
C PRO A 465 -21.25 39.20 -45.17
#